data_AF-A0A653JF15-F1
#
_entry.id   AF-A0A653JF15-F1
#
_cell.length_a   1.000
_cell.length_b   1.000
_cell.length_c   1.000
_cell.angle_alpha   90.00
_cell.angle_beta   90.00
_cell.angle_gamma   90.00
#
_symmetry.space_group_name_H-M   'P 1'
#
loop_
_entity.id
_entity.type
_entity.pdbx_description
1 polymer ?
#
loop_
_entity_poly.entity_id
_entity_poly.type
_entity_poly.pdbx_seq_one_letter_code
_entity_poly.pdbx_strand_id
1 'polypeptide(L)'
;MRYRHMVCAIAALMMVNGVAAGARPDDGGVQNVDHDLNGYWQQADGDILHFTQEGTSLISRYRERSANNEAGEIDFTATMHGTLVYGAHRAPFSRAMQEKCALQIWVGMGLTLSETGTELRGFRGDRVVDPKTCSVTDSAPVAVVYTRMADSPDAP
;
A
#
# COMPACT_ATOMS: atom_id res chain seq x y z
N MET A 1 35.38 2.90 -55.95
CA MET A 1 36.37 3.71 -55.21
C MET A 1 35.57 4.60 -54.27
N ARG A 2 35.56 4.39 -52.94
CA ARG A 2 36.60 4.76 -51.96
C ARG A 2 37.11 6.20 -52.21
N TYR A 3 37.11 7.20 -51.32
CA TYR A 3 37.10 7.35 -49.85
C TYR A 3 36.88 8.86 -49.55
N ARG A 4 36.07 9.22 -48.53
CA ARG A 4 36.44 9.91 -47.26
C ARG A 4 37.05 11.33 -47.30
N HIS A 5 36.44 12.24 -46.54
CA HIS A 5 36.94 12.92 -45.32
C HIS A 5 35.74 13.71 -44.73
N MET A 6 35.07 13.37 -43.62
CA MET A 6 35.46 13.23 -42.21
C MET A 6 36.18 14.45 -41.62
N VAL A 7 35.44 15.31 -40.89
CA VAL A 7 35.88 15.93 -39.62
C VAL A 7 34.67 16.09 -38.69
N CYS A 8 34.82 15.62 -37.45
CA CYS A 8 33.90 15.68 -36.31
C CYS A 8 34.10 16.96 -35.48
N ALA A 9 33.03 17.41 -34.80
CA ALA A 9 32.99 17.97 -33.43
C ALA A 9 31.50 18.20 -33.09
N ILE A 10 30.80 17.36 -32.31
CA ILE A 10 30.77 17.17 -30.85
C ILE A 10 30.45 18.43 -30.03
N ALA A 11 29.24 18.37 -29.43
CA ALA A 11 28.77 18.91 -28.14
C ALA A 11 28.42 20.41 -27.99
N ALA A 12 27.10 20.65 -27.85
CA ALA A 12 26.45 21.20 -26.65
C ALA A 12 24.94 20.85 -26.77
N LEU A 13 24.32 19.98 -25.94
CA LEU A 13 23.83 20.24 -24.58
C LEU A 13 23.07 21.58 -24.53
N MET A 14 21.79 21.71 -24.16
CA MET A 14 20.93 20.87 -23.35
C MET A 14 19.51 21.48 -23.37
N MET A 15 18.52 20.61 -23.07
CA MET A 15 17.30 20.94 -22.34
C MET A 15 16.19 21.76 -23.03
N VAL A 16 15.35 21.09 -23.83
CA VAL A 16 13.87 21.16 -23.69
C VAL A 16 13.28 19.81 -24.11
N ASN A 17 13.56 18.75 -23.36
CA ASN A 17 12.80 17.51 -23.46
C ASN A 17 11.49 17.71 -22.69
N GLY A 18 10.50 18.29 -23.35
CA GLY A 18 9.11 18.00 -23.01
C GLY A 18 8.93 16.51 -23.24
N VAL A 19 8.79 15.74 -22.15
CA VAL A 19 8.49 14.32 -22.24
C VAL A 19 7.16 14.22 -22.96
N ALA A 20 7.20 13.78 -24.22
CA ALA A 20 6.03 13.39 -24.96
C ALA A 20 5.24 12.42 -24.08
N ALA A 21 3.94 12.70 -23.92
CA ALA A 21 2.96 11.78 -23.37
C ALA A 21 3.05 10.48 -24.18
N GLY A 22 3.88 9.56 -23.68
CA GLY A 22 4.11 8.26 -24.29
C GLY A 22 2.79 7.52 -24.31
N ALA A 23 2.41 7.08 -25.50
CA ALA A 23 1.32 6.16 -25.74
C ALA A 23 1.42 4.99 -24.75
N ARG A 24 0.46 4.91 -23.82
CA ARG A 24 0.19 3.65 -23.15
C ARG A 24 -0.37 2.72 -24.23
N PRO A 25 0.22 1.54 -24.47
CA PRO A 25 -0.52 0.50 -25.13
C PRO A 25 -1.75 0.24 -24.26
N ASP A 26 -2.90 0.31 -24.90
CA ASP A 26 -4.18 -0.14 -24.38
C ASP A 26 -4.17 -1.68 -24.31
N ASP A 27 -3.27 -2.23 -23.49
CA ASP A 27 -3.33 -3.62 -23.09
C ASP A 27 -4.24 -3.68 -21.88
N GLY A 28 -5.54 -3.76 -22.16
CA GLY A 28 -6.59 -4.18 -21.22
C GLY A 28 -6.44 -5.64 -20.78
N GLY A 29 -5.20 -6.11 -20.59
CA GLY A 29 -4.93 -7.28 -19.79
C GLY A 29 -5.12 -6.88 -18.35
N VAL A 30 -6.26 -7.29 -17.76
CA VAL A 30 -6.34 -7.46 -16.31
C VAL A 30 -5.07 -8.22 -15.93
N GLN A 31 -4.12 -7.55 -15.28
CA GLN A 31 -2.99 -8.26 -14.70
C GLN A 31 -3.61 -9.19 -13.68
N ASN A 32 -3.75 -10.47 -14.06
CA ASN A 32 -4.09 -11.51 -13.13
C ASN A 32 -2.99 -11.47 -12.09
N VAL A 33 -3.34 -10.98 -10.89
CA VAL A 33 -2.46 -11.16 -9.75
C VAL A 33 -2.51 -12.65 -9.48
N ASP A 34 -1.41 -13.34 -9.72
CA ASP A 34 -1.29 -14.79 -9.50
C ASP A 34 -1.46 -15.21 -8.03
N HIS A 35 -1.57 -14.23 -7.13
CA HIS A 35 -1.73 -14.44 -5.70
C HIS A 35 -3.13 -14.02 -5.24
N ASP A 36 -3.90 -15.00 -4.80
CA ASP A 36 -5.13 -14.76 -4.04
C ASP A 36 -4.75 -14.45 -2.59
N LEU A 37 -5.03 -13.23 -2.13
CA LEU A 37 -4.79 -12.77 -0.76
C LEU A 37 -6.07 -12.74 0.09
N ASN A 38 -7.22 -13.18 -0.44
CA ASN A 38 -8.45 -13.25 0.33
C ASN A 38 -8.29 -14.14 1.58
N GLY A 39 -9.00 -13.78 2.65
CA GLY A 39 -9.07 -14.57 3.88
C GLY A 39 -8.45 -13.89 5.10
N TYR A 40 -8.18 -14.68 6.13
CA TYR A 40 -7.70 -14.19 7.42
C TYR A 40 -6.18 -14.12 7.52
N TRP A 41 -5.69 -13.02 8.08
CA TRP A 41 -4.28 -12.74 8.27
C TRP A 41 -4.04 -12.25 9.70
N GLN A 42 -2.94 -12.68 10.30
CA GLN A 42 -2.55 -12.30 11.65
C GLN A 42 -1.32 -11.39 11.62
N GLN A 43 -1.40 -10.26 12.31
CA GLN A 43 -0.28 -9.36 12.56
C GLN A 43 0.65 -9.89 13.66
N ALA A 44 1.89 -9.42 13.67
CA ALA A 44 2.89 -9.83 14.65
C ALA A 44 2.52 -9.54 16.12
N ASP A 45 1.65 -8.56 16.38
CA ASP A 45 1.10 -8.23 17.70
C ASP A 45 -0.12 -9.09 18.10
N GLY A 46 -0.57 -9.99 17.21
CA GLY A 46 -1.66 -10.92 17.43
C GLY A 46 -2.98 -10.52 16.78
N ASP A 47 -3.06 -9.30 16.24
CA ASP A 47 -4.27 -8.74 15.63
C ASP A 47 -4.68 -9.51 14.37
N ILE A 48 -5.97 -9.87 14.25
CA ILE A 48 -6.51 -10.63 13.11
C ILE A 48 -7.32 -9.71 12.20
N LEU A 49 -7.02 -9.77 10.91
CA LEU A 49 -7.64 -8.99 9.84
C LEU A 49 -8.21 -9.91 8.78
N HIS A 50 -9.26 -9.46 8.10
CA HIS A 50 -9.77 -10.14 6.92
C HIS A 50 -9.51 -9.31 5.67
N PHE A 51 -8.80 -9.89 4.71
CA PHE A 51 -8.51 -9.29 3.42
C PHE A 51 -9.55 -9.69 2.38
N THR A 52 -9.99 -8.72 1.60
CA THR A 52 -10.85 -8.89 0.43
C THR A 52 -10.15 -8.30 -0.77
N GLN A 53 -9.99 -9.10 -1.82
CA GLN A 53 -9.32 -8.73 -3.06
C GLN A 53 -10.30 -8.70 -4.22
N GLU A 54 -10.31 -7.61 -4.97
CA GLU A 54 -11.06 -7.43 -6.21
C GLU A 54 -10.10 -6.98 -7.32
N GLY A 55 -9.71 -7.91 -8.19
CA GLY A 55 -8.64 -7.68 -9.17
C GLY A 55 -7.31 -7.36 -8.48
N THR A 56 -6.79 -6.15 -8.72
CA THR A 56 -5.58 -5.62 -8.08
C THR A 56 -5.87 -4.81 -6.81
N SER A 57 -7.13 -4.58 -6.46
CA SER A 57 -7.51 -3.86 -5.25
C SER A 57 -7.55 -4.82 -4.06
N LEU A 58 -7.00 -4.38 -2.92
CA LEU A 58 -6.99 -5.13 -1.67
C LEU A 58 -7.56 -4.24 -0.56
N ILE A 59 -8.54 -4.75 0.17
CA ILE A 59 -9.18 -4.06 1.28
C ILE A 59 -9.07 -4.95 2.52
N SER A 60 -8.69 -4.37 3.65
CA SER A 60 -8.76 -5.04 4.95
C SER A 60 -9.83 -4.42 5.82
N ARG A 61 -10.53 -5.28 6.55
CA ARG A 61 -11.45 -4.91 7.62
C ARG A 61 -11.00 -5.60 8.90
N TYR A 62 -10.79 -4.84 9.97
CA TYR A 62 -10.51 -5.39 11.28
C TYR A 62 -11.84 -5.70 12.01
N ARG A 63 -11.91 -6.85 12.68
CA ARG A 63 -13.17 -7.38 13.22
C ARG A 63 -13.41 -7.00 14.69
N GLU A 64 -12.39 -6.65 15.48
CA GLU A 64 -12.51 -6.62 16.95
C GLU A 64 -12.15 -5.30 17.67
N ARG A 65 -11.50 -4.34 17.01
CA ARG A 65 -11.25 -2.97 17.50
C ARG A 65 -11.07 -2.00 16.36
N SER A 66 -12.17 -1.42 15.89
CA SER A 66 -12.05 -0.16 15.18
C SER A 66 -11.99 0.95 16.23
N ALA A 67 -11.54 2.14 15.84
CA ALA A 67 -11.63 3.35 16.66
C ALA A 67 -13.04 3.59 17.28
N ASN A 68 -14.06 2.92 16.72
CA ASN A 68 -15.50 3.11 16.92
C ASN A 68 -16.26 1.79 17.09
N ASN A 69 -15.58 0.65 16.98
CA ASN A 69 -16.14 -0.72 16.94
C ASN A 69 -17.32 -0.90 15.98
N GLU A 70 -17.35 -0.18 14.84
CA GLU A 70 -18.38 -0.40 13.83
C GLU A 70 -18.01 -1.55 12.91
N ALA A 71 -18.92 -2.53 12.81
CA ALA A 71 -18.75 -3.66 11.92
C ALA A 71 -18.59 -3.19 10.46
N GLY A 72 -17.51 -3.63 9.81
CA GLY A 72 -17.25 -3.33 8.40
C GLY A 72 -16.39 -2.09 8.13
N GLU A 73 -15.86 -1.44 9.18
CA GLU A 73 -14.91 -0.33 8.99
C GLU A 73 -13.65 -0.81 8.26
N ILE A 74 -13.18 0.00 7.31
CA ILE A 74 -12.00 -0.29 6.50
C ILE A 74 -10.78 0.26 7.23
N ASP A 75 -9.86 -0.63 7.59
CA ASP A 75 -8.59 -0.23 8.22
C ASP A 75 -7.48 -0.10 7.21
N PHE A 76 -7.62 -0.69 6.03
CA PHE A 76 -6.61 -0.62 5.00
C PHE A 76 -7.18 -0.77 3.60
N THR A 77 -6.59 -0.01 2.68
CA THR A 77 -6.81 -0.12 1.24
C THR A 77 -5.45 -0.14 0.54
N ALA A 78 -5.28 -1.02 -0.44
CA ALA A 78 -4.07 -1.10 -1.26
C ALA A 78 -4.35 -1.51 -2.69
N THR A 79 -3.34 -1.26 -3.50
CA THR A 79 -3.18 -1.81 -4.84
C THR A 79 -2.05 -2.83 -4.83
N MET A 80 -2.23 -3.89 -5.60
CA MET A 80 -1.28 -4.97 -5.76
C MET A 80 -0.67 -4.95 -7.16
N HIS A 81 0.64 -5.20 -7.22
CA HIS A 81 1.39 -5.31 -8.47
C HIS A 81 2.43 -6.43 -8.33
N GLY A 82 2.10 -7.63 -8.85
CA GLY A 82 2.91 -8.82 -8.62
C GLY A 82 2.94 -9.18 -7.12
N THR A 83 4.13 -9.24 -6.53
CA THR A 83 4.32 -9.48 -5.09
C THR A 83 4.29 -8.19 -4.26
N LEU A 84 4.19 -7.02 -4.87
CA LEU A 84 4.16 -5.74 -4.16
C LEU A 84 2.72 -5.34 -3.83
N VAL A 85 2.52 -4.91 -2.59
CA VAL A 85 1.24 -4.36 -2.11
C VAL A 85 1.52 -2.99 -1.52
N TYR A 86 0.90 -1.95 -2.06
CA TYR A 86 1.11 -0.58 -1.59
C TYR A 86 -0.22 0.15 -1.46
N GLY A 87 -0.34 0.98 -0.44
CA GLY A 87 -1.62 1.61 -0.14
C GLY A 87 -1.56 2.51 1.07
N ALA A 88 -2.70 2.61 1.73
CA ALA A 88 -2.82 3.34 2.97
C ALA A 88 -3.59 2.54 4.01
N HIS A 89 -3.14 2.63 5.25
CA HIS A 89 -3.86 2.14 6.41
C HIS A 89 -4.38 3.32 7.23
N ARG A 90 -5.41 3.07 8.02
CA ARG A 90 -5.97 4.08 8.90
C ARG A 90 -5.11 4.15 10.15
N ALA A 91 -4.68 5.36 10.51
CA ALA A 91 -3.96 5.55 11.75
C ALA A 91 -4.86 5.29 12.97
N PRO A 92 -4.30 4.82 14.10
CA PRO A 92 -5.04 4.31 15.26
C PRO A 92 -5.63 5.43 16.14
N PHE A 93 -6.44 6.32 15.57
CA PHE A 93 -7.08 7.41 16.31
C PHE A 93 -8.56 7.14 16.58
N SER A 94 -9.03 7.41 17.80
CA SER A 94 -10.46 7.34 18.15
C SER A 94 -11.33 8.27 17.30
N ARG A 95 -12.64 7.98 17.10
CA ARG A 95 -13.55 8.97 16.46
C ARG A 95 -13.54 10.30 17.16
N ALA A 96 -13.53 10.30 18.49
CA ALA A 96 -13.48 11.52 19.26
C ALA A 96 -12.29 12.41 18.84
N MET A 97 -11.15 11.80 18.51
CA MET A 97 -10.00 12.53 17.97
C MET A 97 -10.22 12.99 16.53
N GLN A 98 -10.76 12.12 15.67
CA GLN A 98 -11.03 12.44 14.26
C GLN A 98 -12.05 13.57 14.12
N GLU A 99 -13.12 13.55 14.92
CA GLU A 99 -14.15 14.59 14.97
C GLU A 99 -13.59 15.89 15.55
N LYS A 100 -12.88 15.82 16.68
CA LYS A 100 -12.30 17.00 17.32
C LYS A 100 -11.32 17.73 16.41
N CYS A 101 -10.45 16.99 15.74
CA CYS A 101 -9.40 17.58 14.91
C CYS A 101 -9.79 17.68 13.42
N ALA A 102 -10.95 17.14 13.02
CA ALA A 102 -11.39 17.04 11.63
C ALA A 102 -10.34 16.43 10.68
N LEU A 103 -9.60 15.42 11.14
CA LEU A 103 -8.51 14.80 10.39
C LEU A 103 -8.88 13.38 9.92
N GLN A 104 -8.89 13.16 8.61
CA GLN A 104 -8.76 11.82 8.04
C GLN A 104 -7.28 11.47 7.98
N ILE A 105 -6.87 10.47 8.76
CA ILE A 105 -5.45 10.15 8.90
C ILE A 105 -5.19 8.78 8.30
N TRP A 106 -5.15 8.77 6.97
CA TRP A 106 -4.58 7.68 6.19
C TRP A 106 -3.07 7.84 6.15
N VAL A 107 -2.36 6.75 6.37
CA VAL A 107 -0.90 6.68 6.40
C VAL A 107 -0.43 5.65 5.40
N GLY A 108 0.61 5.99 4.63
CA GLY A 108 1.11 5.13 3.57
C GLY A 108 1.67 3.81 4.10
N MET A 109 1.55 2.76 3.31
CA MET A 109 2.11 1.44 3.61
C MET A 109 2.64 0.79 2.33
N GLY A 110 3.74 0.05 2.46
CA GLY A 110 4.28 -0.81 1.41
C GLY A 110 4.65 -2.16 2.00
N LEU A 111 4.13 -3.23 1.40
CA LEU A 111 4.35 -4.62 1.76
C LEU A 111 4.84 -5.41 0.55
N THR A 112 5.51 -6.51 0.81
CA THR A 112 5.94 -7.50 -0.17
C THR A 112 5.47 -8.87 0.29
N LEU A 113 4.84 -9.60 -0.62
CA LEU A 113 4.41 -10.98 -0.43
C LEU A 113 5.60 -11.92 -0.57
N SER A 114 5.70 -12.88 0.34
CA SER A 114 6.68 -13.96 0.25
C SER A 114 6.43 -14.85 -0.97
N GLU A 115 7.47 -15.55 -1.45
CA GLU A 115 7.35 -16.50 -2.55
C GLU A 115 6.33 -17.63 -2.26
N THR A 116 6.19 -18.00 -0.98
CA THR A 116 5.22 -19.00 -0.53
C THR A 116 3.76 -18.49 -0.52
N GLY A 117 3.54 -17.17 -0.65
CA GLY A 117 2.21 -16.57 -0.57
C GLY A 117 1.58 -16.60 0.82
N THR A 118 2.36 -16.90 1.87
CA THR A 118 1.86 -17.06 3.25
C THR A 118 2.21 -15.90 4.16
N GLU A 119 2.97 -14.91 3.68
CA GLU A 119 3.47 -13.84 4.52
C GLU A 119 3.60 -12.52 3.74
N LEU A 120 3.16 -11.41 4.34
CA LEU A 120 3.37 -10.05 3.84
C LEU A 120 4.24 -9.29 4.82
N ARG A 121 5.34 -8.72 4.34
CA ARG A 121 6.26 -7.91 5.16
C ARG A 121 6.51 -6.55 4.56
N GLY A 122 6.71 -5.54 5.40
CA GLY A 122 7.19 -4.25 4.94
C GLY A 122 7.08 -3.19 6.00
N PHE A 123 6.67 -1.99 5.59
CA PHE A 123 6.64 -0.82 6.46
C PHE A 123 5.35 -0.06 6.26
N ARG A 124 4.84 0.48 7.38
CA ARG A 124 3.79 1.48 7.38
C ARG A 124 4.31 2.77 7.98
N GLY A 125 3.86 3.88 7.42
CA GLY A 125 3.96 5.17 8.08
C GLY A 125 3.07 5.16 9.32
N ASP A 126 3.42 6.00 10.28
CA ASP A 126 2.62 6.20 11.47
C ASP A 126 2.63 7.70 11.81
N ARG A 127 1.60 8.15 12.53
CA ARG A 127 1.38 9.55 12.85
C ARG A 127 0.99 9.68 14.30
N VAL A 128 1.47 10.74 14.94
CA VAL A 128 1.06 11.12 16.28
C VAL A 128 0.32 12.46 16.19
N VAL A 129 -0.85 12.52 16.82
CA VAL A 129 -1.66 13.74 16.93
C VAL A 129 -1.56 14.26 18.35
N ASP A 130 -1.19 15.52 18.53
CA ASP A 130 -1.34 16.19 19.82
C ASP A 130 -2.83 16.49 20.05
N PRO A 131 -3.48 15.88 21.06
CA PRO A 131 -4.90 16.06 21.29
C PRO A 131 -5.29 17.48 21.72
N LYS A 132 -4.34 18.31 22.19
CA LYS A 132 -4.60 19.69 22.62
C LYS A 132 -4.56 20.67 21.47
N THR A 133 -3.57 20.53 20.60
CA THR A 133 -3.29 21.47 19.50
C THR A 133 -3.77 20.95 18.14
N CYS A 134 -4.16 19.67 18.06
CA CYS A 134 -4.43 18.96 16.81
C CYS A 134 -3.26 18.95 15.81
N SER A 135 -2.03 19.21 16.26
CA SER A 135 -0.85 19.12 15.41
C SER A 135 -0.51 17.66 15.11
N VAL A 136 -0.11 17.37 13.86
CA VAL A 136 0.29 16.05 13.40
C VAL A 136 1.79 16.00 13.21
N THR A 137 2.43 14.96 13.73
CA THR A 137 3.84 14.66 13.48
C THR A 137 3.96 13.27 12.89
N ASP A 138 4.69 13.13 11.78
CA ASP A 138 5.02 11.82 11.21
C ASP A 138 6.07 11.13 12.09
N SER A 139 5.84 9.87 12.43
CA SER A 139 6.82 9.04 13.16
C SER A 139 7.71 8.26 12.20
N ALA A 140 8.76 7.62 12.74
CA ALA A 140 9.59 6.72 11.95
C ALA A 140 8.75 5.56 11.38
N PRO A 141 9.08 5.03 10.18
CA PRO A 141 8.37 3.89 9.63
C PRO A 141 8.35 2.70 10.58
N VAL A 142 7.18 2.09 10.73
CA VAL A 142 6.96 0.93 11.59
C VAL A 142 6.98 -0.32 10.73
N ALA A 143 7.82 -1.28 11.11
CA ALA A 143 7.85 -2.58 10.44
C ALA A 143 6.56 -3.35 10.71
N VAL A 144 6.00 -3.98 9.68
CA VAL A 144 4.77 -4.77 9.75
C VAL A 144 4.97 -6.13 9.10
N VAL A 145 4.41 -7.15 9.73
CA VAL A 145 4.38 -8.53 9.24
C VAL A 145 2.96 -9.06 9.42
N TYR A 146 2.41 -9.61 8.35
CA TYR A 146 1.16 -10.35 8.35
C TYR A 146 1.43 -11.79 7.93
N THR A 147 0.90 -12.75 8.67
CA THR A 147 0.99 -14.17 8.36
C THR A 147 -0.40 -14.68 8.00
N ARG A 148 -0.51 -15.40 6.89
CA ARG A 148 -1.76 -16.01 6.47
C ARG A 148 -2.18 -17.05 7.50
N MET A 149 -3.41 -16.94 7.99
CA MET A 149 -4.00 -17.99 8.81
C MET A 149 -4.44 -19.11 7.88
N ALA A 150 -4.14 -20.36 8.23
CA ALA A 150 -4.76 -21.49 7.52
C ALA A 150 -6.29 -21.33 7.61
N ASP A 151 -7.01 -21.67 6.54
CA ASP A 151 -8.47 -21.71 6.55
C ASP A 151 -8.90 -22.72 7.61
N SER A 152 -9.11 -22.24 8.84
CA SER A 152 -9.63 -23.07 9.91
C SER A 152 -11.13 -23.20 9.62
N PRO A 153 -11.66 -24.43 9.47
CA PRO A 153 -13.10 -24.63 9.33
C PRO A 153 -13.91 -24.11 10.53
N ASP A 154 -13.21 -23.73 11.61
CA ASP A 154 -13.76 -23.17 12.85
C ASP A 154 -13.39 -21.69 13.08
N ALA A 155 -13.22 -20.88 12.03
CA ALA A 155 -13.19 -19.43 12.21
C ALA A 155 -14.59 -18.94 12.69
N PRO A 156 -14.69 -18.17 13.80
CA PRO A 156 -15.95 -17.89 14.48
C PRO A 156 -16.97 -17.05 13.68
#